data_AF-A0A9D4YBN9-F1
#
_entry.id   AF-A0A9D4YBN9-F1
#
_cell.length_a   1.000
_cell.length_b   1.000
_cell.length_c   1.000
_cell.angle_alpha   90.00
_cell.angle_beta   90.00
_cell.angle_gamma   90.00
#
_symmetry.space_group_name_H-M   'P 1'
#
loop_
_entity.id
_entity.type
_entity.pdbx_description
1 polymer ?
#
loop_
_entity_poly.entity_id
_entity_poly.type
_entity_poly.pdbx_seq_one_letter_code
_entity_poly.pdbx_strand_id
1 'polypeptide(L)'
;MQLFHPLSGSEQPELESRLRSPPEESSSVVMDRSSSNPPLVSEEHLDYPSRCKSLATAIGKYFPHALINMISNPVNSTVPIAAVVFKKAGTYDEKRLFGVTTLDVVRAKTFYRGKAKVPVADVNVPVIGGLYGVWAGFPCE
;
A
#
# COMPACT_ATOMS: atom_id res chain seq x y z
N MET A 1 -8.26 -10.60 -6.91
CA MET A 1 -7.47 -9.75 -6.00
C MET A 1 -6.40 -10.61 -5.38
N GLN A 2 -5.12 -10.37 -5.71
CA GLN A 2 -4.00 -11.10 -5.12
C GLN A 2 -3.30 -10.22 -4.08
N LEU A 3 -3.07 -10.78 -2.89
CA LEU A 3 -2.33 -10.16 -1.81
C LEU A 3 -0.88 -10.63 -1.89
N PHE A 4 0.05 -9.70 -2.02
CA PHE A 4 1.48 -9.98 -1.94
C PHE A 4 2.09 -9.22 -0.79
N HIS A 5 3.02 -9.90 -0.13
CA HIS A 5 3.80 -9.35 0.96
C HIS A 5 5.25 -9.15 0.52
N PRO A 6 5.89 -8.05 0.95
CA PRO A 6 7.31 -7.84 0.75
C PRO A 6 8.09 -8.87 1.57
N LEU A 7 8.55 -9.93 0.90
CA LEU A 7 9.30 -11.01 1.55
C LEU A 7 10.77 -10.63 1.77
N SER A 8 11.43 -11.34 2.69
CA SER A 8 12.86 -11.20 2.95
C SER A 8 13.69 -11.65 1.73
N GLY A 9 14.97 -11.27 1.67
CA GLY A 9 15.85 -11.60 0.52
C GLY A 9 15.93 -13.10 0.20
N SER A 10 15.75 -13.98 1.18
CA SER A 10 15.74 -15.44 1.03
C SER A 10 14.47 -16.00 0.39
N GLU A 11 13.37 -15.27 0.42
CA GLU A 11 12.04 -15.72 -0.01
C GLU A 11 11.60 -15.10 -1.35
N GLN A 12 12.44 -14.22 -1.93
CA GLN A 12 12.22 -13.67 -3.28
C GLN A 12 12.00 -14.72 -4.37
N PRO A 13 12.68 -15.89 -4.38
CA PRO A 13 12.42 -16.93 -5.37
C PRO A 13 11.01 -17.52 -5.26
N GLU A 14 10.46 -17.59 -4.05
CA GLU A 14 9.11 -18.08 -3.79
C GLU A 14 8.05 -17.04 -4.16
N LEU A 15 8.33 -15.76 -3.95
CA LEU A 15 7.51 -14.68 -4.50
C LEU A 15 7.49 -14.74 -6.03
N GLU A 16 8.65 -14.91 -6.67
CA GLU A 16 8.72 -15.04 -8.13
C GLU A 16 8.01 -16.28 -8.66
N SER A 17 8.04 -17.41 -7.95
CA SER A 17 7.30 -18.60 -8.36
C SER A 17 5.79 -18.39 -8.26
N ARG A 18 5.31 -17.74 -7.19
CA ARG A 18 3.89 -17.36 -7.02
C ARG A 18 3.42 -16.34 -8.04
N LEU A 19 4.30 -15.42 -8.45
CA LEU A 19 4.03 -14.44 -9.51
C LEU A 19 4.11 -15.05 -10.92
N ARG A 20 4.86 -16.14 -11.12
CA ARG A 20 5.01 -16.87 -12.39
C ARG A 20 3.87 -17.85 -12.68
N SER A 21 3.12 -18.28 -11.65
CA SER A 21 1.86 -19.00 -11.79
C SER A 21 0.64 -18.10 -11.50
N PRO A 22 0.44 -16.98 -12.22
CA PRO A 22 -0.73 -16.17 -11.99
C PRO A 22 -1.98 -16.90 -12.51
N PRO A 23 -3.11 -16.86 -11.81
CA PRO A 23 -4.39 -17.10 -12.47
C PRO A 23 -4.51 -16.03 -13.57
N GLU A 24 -4.80 -16.46 -14.80
CA GLU A 24 -5.10 -15.57 -15.92
C GLU A 24 -6.11 -14.51 -15.43
N GLU A 25 -5.78 -13.23 -15.61
CA GLU A 25 -6.62 -12.07 -15.22
C GLU A 25 -6.66 -11.67 -13.73
N SER A 26 -5.50 -11.60 -13.05
CA SER A 26 -5.45 -10.84 -11.79
C SER A 26 -5.64 -9.34 -12.07
N SER A 27 -6.89 -8.88 -12.01
CA SER A 27 -7.28 -7.48 -12.25
C SER A 27 -6.81 -6.51 -11.16
N SER A 28 -6.49 -7.01 -9.96
CA SER A 28 -6.02 -6.20 -8.83
C SER A 28 -4.98 -6.93 -7.96
N VAL A 29 -3.93 -6.20 -7.61
CA VAL A 29 -2.78 -6.61 -6.81
C VAL A 29 -2.64 -5.69 -5.60
N VAL A 30 -2.49 -6.27 -4.42
CA VAL A 30 -2.32 -5.54 -3.16
C VAL A 30 -0.92 -5.77 -2.61
N MET A 31 -0.20 -4.69 -2.33
CA MET A 31 1.09 -4.72 -1.67
C MET A 31 0.92 -4.40 -0.18
N ASP A 32 0.89 -5.43 0.66
CA ASP A 32 0.71 -5.28 2.11
C ASP A 32 1.98 -5.63 2.89
N ARG A 33 2.25 -4.88 3.97
CA ARG A 33 3.44 -4.94 4.82
C ARG A 33 3.51 -6.17 5.73
N SER A 34 2.81 -7.28 5.46
CA SER A 34 2.88 -8.45 6.36
C SER A 34 4.27 -9.10 6.28
N SER A 35 5.18 -8.58 7.09
CA SER A 35 6.23 -9.35 7.74
C SER A 35 5.70 -9.65 9.13
N SER A 36 5.50 -10.92 9.46
CA SER A 36 5.42 -11.41 10.83
C SER A 36 6.74 -11.11 11.54
N ASN A 37 7.00 -9.85 11.89
CA ASN A 37 8.21 -9.50 12.61
C ASN A 37 7.97 -9.71 14.11
N PRO A 38 8.94 -10.32 14.82
CA PRO A 38 8.89 -10.37 16.27
C PRO A 38 8.88 -8.94 16.83
N PRO A 39 8.25 -8.72 18.00
CA PRO A 39 7.95 -7.39 18.57
C PRO A 39 9.17 -6.52 18.95
N LEU A 40 10.39 -6.92 18.56
CA LEU A 40 11.65 -6.32 19.00
C LEU A 40 12.47 -5.65 17.88
N VAL A 41 12.03 -5.69 16.63
CA VAL A 41 12.76 -5.03 15.53
C VAL A 41 12.23 -3.61 15.38
N SER A 42 13.08 -2.61 15.66
CA SER A 42 12.76 -1.20 15.44
C SER A 42 12.40 -0.99 13.96
N GLU A 43 11.36 -0.18 13.71
CA GLU A 43 10.87 0.04 12.34
C GLU A 43 11.95 0.56 11.38
N GLU A 44 13.01 1.17 11.90
CA GLU A 44 14.18 1.67 11.16
C GLU A 44 15.07 0.57 10.55
N HIS A 45 15.08 -0.64 11.12
CA HIS A 45 15.87 -1.77 10.59
C HIS A 45 15.18 -2.53 9.45
N LEU A 46 13.94 -2.17 9.11
CA LEU A 46 13.27 -2.77 7.97
C LEU A 46 13.66 -2.01 6.70
N ASP A 47 14.39 -2.69 5.82
CA ASP A 47 14.68 -2.22 4.46
C ASP A 47 13.41 -2.23 3.57
N TYR A 48 12.44 -1.37 3.91
CA TYR A 48 11.20 -1.19 3.15
C TYR A 48 11.43 -0.75 1.70
N PRO A 49 12.37 0.18 1.41
CA PRO A 49 12.58 0.63 0.04
C PRO A 49 13.03 -0.50 -0.88
N SER A 50 13.94 -1.38 -0.45
CA SER A 50 14.39 -2.49 -1.30
C SER A 50 13.28 -3.49 -1.58
N ARG A 51 12.47 -3.83 -0.56
CA ARG A 51 11.37 -4.79 -0.73
C ARG A 51 10.22 -4.24 -1.58
N CYS A 52 9.92 -2.94 -1.47
CA CYS A 52 8.96 -2.30 -2.38
C CYS A 52 9.47 -2.33 -3.82
N LYS A 53 10.78 -2.10 -4.03
CA LYS A 53 11.40 -2.14 -5.36
C LYS A 53 11.37 -3.54 -5.98
N SER A 54 11.72 -4.58 -5.21
CA SER A 54 11.70 -5.96 -5.73
C SER A 54 10.28 -6.39 -6.10
N LEU A 55 9.30 -6.14 -5.23
CA LEU A 55 7.90 -6.46 -5.49
C LEU A 55 7.32 -5.67 -6.67
N ALA A 56 7.60 -4.37 -6.77
CA ALA A 56 7.18 -3.55 -7.90
C ALA A 56 7.82 -4.01 -9.22
N THR A 57 9.09 -4.42 -9.19
CA THR A 57 9.78 -4.94 -10.39
C THR A 57 9.14 -6.23 -10.87
N ALA A 58 8.83 -7.14 -9.93
CA ALA A 58 8.20 -8.41 -10.26
C ALA A 58 6.77 -8.21 -10.79
N ILE A 59 5.97 -7.33 -10.18
CA ILE A 59 4.63 -6.99 -10.67
C ILE A 59 4.70 -6.32 -12.05
N GLY A 60 5.65 -5.42 -12.28
CA GLY A 60 5.83 -4.78 -13.59
C GLY A 60 6.16 -5.78 -14.71
N LYS A 61 6.77 -6.92 -14.37
CA LYS A 61 7.13 -8.00 -15.31
C LYS A 61 5.98 -8.95 -15.60
N TYR A 62 5.23 -9.37 -14.58
CA TYR A 62 4.19 -10.41 -14.71
C TYR A 62 2.77 -9.82 -14.88
N PHE A 63 2.52 -8.60 -14.40
CA PHE A 63 1.21 -7.96 -14.39
C PHE A 63 1.26 -6.49 -14.86
N PRO A 64 1.59 -6.23 -16.14
CA PRO A 64 1.67 -4.87 -16.67
C PRO A 64 0.34 -4.12 -16.67
N HIS A 65 -0.78 -4.83 -16.50
CA HIS A 65 -2.13 -4.28 -16.58
C HIS A 65 -2.92 -4.33 -15.28
N ALA A 66 -2.35 -4.84 -14.18
CA ALA A 66 -3.08 -4.94 -12.92
C ALA A 66 -3.26 -3.58 -12.23
N LEU A 67 -4.35 -3.44 -11.46
CA LEU A 67 -4.54 -2.33 -10.53
C LEU A 67 -3.70 -2.59 -9.28
N ILE A 68 -2.88 -1.64 -8.87
CA ILE A 68 -1.90 -1.79 -7.81
C ILE A 68 -2.33 -0.96 -6.61
N ASN A 69 -2.66 -1.65 -5.53
CA ASN A 69 -3.09 -1.06 -4.26
C ASN A 69 -1.95 -1.12 -3.25
N MET A 70 -1.31 0.01 -2.99
CA MET A 70 -0.22 0.15 -2.03
C MET A 70 -0.79 0.39 -0.63
N ILE A 71 -0.64 -0.60 0.25
CA ILE A 71 -0.99 -0.51 1.69
C ILE A 71 0.28 -0.36 2.55
N SER A 72 1.44 -0.67 1.98
CA SER A 72 2.71 -0.69 2.71
C SER A 72 3.13 0.71 3.17
N ASN A 73 3.12 0.90 4.49
CA ASN A 73 3.56 2.12 5.13
C ASN A 73 5.10 2.22 5.11
N PRO A 74 5.73 3.37 4.76
CA PRO A 74 5.17 4.68 4.35
C PRO A 74 4.50 4.76 2.98
N VAL A 75 3.18 4.94 2.92
CA VAL A 75 2.47 5.09 1.62
C VAL A 75 2.99 6.32 0.85
N ASN A 76 3.31 7.41 1.55
CA ASN A 76 3.86 8.62 0.92
C ASN A 76 5.21 8.41 0.24
N SER A 77 5.99 7.39 0.62
CA SER A 77 7.30 7.10 0.03
C SER A 77 7.27 5.87 -0.86
N THR A 78 6.45 4.85 -0.55
CA THR A 78 6.38 3.61 -1.31
C THR A 78 5.66 3.78 -2.64
N VAL A 79 4.62 4.63 -2.70
CA VAL A 79 3.93 4.97 -3.96
C VAL A 79 4.88 5.60 -4.98
N PRO A 80 5.63 6.68 -4.68
CA PRO A 80 6.55 7.25 -5.66
C PRO A 80 7.72 6.31 -6.00
N ILE A 81 8.19 5.47 -5.05
CA ILE A 81 9.19 4.44 -5.35
C ILE A 81 8.66 3.45 -6.39
N ALA A 82 7.43 2.94 -6.20
CA ALA A 82 6.80 2.03 -7.14
C ALA A 82 6.60 2.70 -8.50
N ALA A 83 6.18 3.98 -8.54
CA ALA A 83 6.05 4.75 -9.77
C ALA A 83 7.37 4.82 -10.55
N VAL A 84 8.50 5.09 -9.87
CA VAL A 84 9.83 5.12 -10.52
C VAL A 84 10.21 3.75 -11.08
N VAL A 85 9.90 2.67 -10.38
CA VAL A 85 10.18 1.30 -10.85
C VAL A 85 9.34 0.95 -12.08
N PHE A 86 8.04 1.26 -12.06
CA PHE A 86 7.17 1.02 -13.22
C PHE A 86 7.56 1.90 -14.42
N LYS A 87 8.01 3.14 -14.18
CA LYS A 87 8.54 4.00 -15.25
C LYS A 87 9.79 3.40 -15.89
N LYS A 88 10.70 2.84 -15.09
CA LYS A 88 11.89 2.12 -15.59
C LYS A 88 11.52 0.84 -16.34
N ALA A 89 10.45 0.16 -15.92
CA ALA A 89 9.94 -1.04 -16.59
C ALA A 89 9.10 -0.74 -17.85
N GLY A 90 8.75 0.53 -18.11
CA GLY A 90 7.91 0.93 -19.24
C GLY A 90 6.42 0.58 -19.09
N THR A 91 5.98 0.17 -17.91
CA THR A 91 4.60 -0.29 -17.61
C THR A 91 3.83 0.65 -16.69
N TYR A 92 4.33 1.87 -16.51
CA TYR A 92 3.70 2.85 -15.64
C TYR A 92 2.39 3.40 -16.21
N ASP A 93 1.31 3.22 -15.46
CA ASP A 93 0.02 3.85 -15.71
C ASP A 93 -0.44 4.58 -14.43
N GLU A 94 -0.63 5.89 -14.54
CA GLU A 94 -1.07 6.77 -13.45
C GLU A 94 -2.45 6.40 -12.93
N LYS A 95 -3.30 5.80 -13.77
CA LYS A 95 -4.66 5.38 -13.41
C LYS A 95 -4.70 4.01 -12.71
N ARG A 96 -3.55 3.36 -12.53
CA ARG A 96 -3.49 2.00 -11.96
C ARG A 96 -2.74 1.92 -10.64
N LEU A 97 -1.97 2.95 -10.27
CA LEU A 97 -1.20 2.97 -9.03
C LEU A 97 -1.93 3.79 -7.96
N PHE A 98 -2.39 3.13 -6.91
CA PHE A 98 -3.15 3.77 -5.82
C PHE A 98 -2.46 3.56 -4.47
N GLY A 99 -2.35 4.65 -3.69
CA GLY A 99 -2.07 4.60 -2.26
C GLY A 99 -3.38 4.42 -1.50
N VAL A 100 -3.51 3.34 -0.72
CA VAL A 100 -4.72 3.07 0.04
C VAL A 100 -4.75 3.94 1.30
N THR A 101 -5.63 4.95 1.31
CA THR A 101 -5.84 5.87 2.44
C THR A 101 -7.21 5.69 3.12
N THR A 102 -7.95 4.66 2.72
CA THR A 102 -9.31 4.39 3.23
C THR A 102 -9.37 4.19 4.74
N LEU A 103 -8.27 3.71 5.35
CA LEU A 103 -8.16 3.57 6.80
C LEU A 103 -8.31 4.91 7.54
N ASP A 104 -7.78 6.00 6.98
CA ASP A 104 -7.87 7.32 7.59
C ASP A 104 -9.29 7.88 7.50
N VAL A 105 -10.02 7.57 6.42
CA VAL A 105 -11.45 7.90 6.30
C VAL A 105 -12.26 7.19 7.39
N VAL A 106 -12.02 5.89 7.61
CA VAL A 106 -12.72 5.12 8.66
C VAL A 106 -12.39 5.66 10.06
N ARG A 107 -11.12 6.01 10.31
CA ARG A 107 -10.69 6.65 11.56
C ARG A 107 -11.35 8.02 11.76
N ALA A 108 -11.32 8.89 10.75
CA ALA A 108 -11.93 10.22 10.81
C ALA A 108 -13.44 10.15 11.07
N LYS A 109 -14.16 9.25 10.39
CA LYS A 109 -15.60 9.01 10.66
C LYS A 109 -15.85 8.56 12.10
N THR A 110 -14.98 7.71 12.65
CA THR A 110 -15.09 7.21 14.03
C THR A 110 -14.87 8.33 15.06
N PHE A 111 -13.89 9.21 14.83
CA PHE A 111 -13.67 10.38 15.69
C PHE A 111 -14.81 11.40 15.59
N TYR A 112 -15.29 11.67 14.38
CA TYR A 112 -16.41 12.60 14.16
C TYR A 112 -17.69 12.12 14.85
N ARG A 113 -18.01 10.83 14.77
CA ARG A 113 -19.12 10.22 15.55
C ARG A 113 -19.00 10.55 17.03
N GLY A 114 -17.80 10.43 17.60
CA GLY A 114 -17.58 10.68 19.03
C GLY A 114 -17.99 12.08 19.48
N LYS A 115 -17.80 13.09 18.61
CA LYS A 115 -18.21 14.47 18.88
C LYS A 115 -19.68 14.74 18.51
N ALA A 116 -20.16 14.22 17.39
CA ALA A 116 -21.46 14.59 16.81
C ALA A 116 -22.63 13.66 17.18
N LYS A 117 -22.39 12.50 17.82
CA LYS A 117 -23.40 11.48 18.22
C LYS A 117 -24.33 11.00 17.09
N VAL A 118 -23.89 11.13 15.84
CA VAL A 118 -24.59 10.65 14.64
C VAL A 118 -24.04 9.30 14.19
N PRO A 119 -24.86 8.44 13.54
CA PRO A 119 -24.41 7.14 13.03
C PRO A 119 -23.30 7.29 11.97
N VAL A 120 -22.31 6.40 12.00
CA VAL A 120 -21.13 6.41 11.11
C VAL A 120 -21.52 6.28 9.63
N ALA A 121 -22.64 5.59 9.35
CA ALA A 121 -23.14 5.37 8.00
C ALA A 121 -23.51 6.68 7.29
N ASP A 122 -24.06 7.64 8.04
CA ASP A 122 -24.57 8.90 7.50
C ASP A 122 -23.50 10.00 7.49
N VAL A 123 -22.32 9.71 8.05
CA VAL A 123 -21.21 10.64 8.14
C VAL A 123 -20.28 10.44 6.94
N ASN A 124 -20.14 11.49 6.14
CA ASN A 124 -19.15 11.57 5.07
C ASN A 124 -18.08 12.60 5.41
N VAL A 125 -16.89 12.12 5.80
CA VAL A 125 -15.72 12.98 6.05
C VAL A 125 -14.70 12.74 4.93
N PRO A 126 -14.54 13.67 3.98
CA PRO A 126 -13.47 13.58 3.00
C PRO A 126 -12.12 13.78 3.70
N VAL A 127 -11.20 12.83 3.52
CA VAL A 127 -9.81 12.96 3.98
C VAL A 127 -8.94 13.17 2.75
N ILE A 128 -8.26 14.31 2.72
CA ILE A 128 -7.32 14.69 1.66
C ILE A 128 -5.93 14.85 2.26
N GLY A 129 -4.89 14.61 1.46
CA GLY A 129 -3.49 14.72 1.89
C GLY A 129 -2.77 13.37 1.95
N GLY A 130 -1.69 13.31 2.73
CA GLY A 130 -0.83 12.12 2.86
C GLY A 130 -1.14 11.29 4.10
N LEU A 131 -0.73 10.01 4.07
CA LEU A 131 -0.96 9.03 5.13
C LEU A 131 0.04 9.17 6.30
N TYR A 132 0.21 10.38 6.84
CA TYR A 132 1.11 10.65 7.97
C TYR A 132 0.62 11.84 8.82
N GLY A 133 0.65 11.66 10.15
CA GLY A 133 -0.06 12.45 11.16
C GLY A 133 0.19 13.96 11.27
N VAL A 134 1.07 14.55 10.45
CA VAL A 134 1.22 16.02 10.35
C VAL A 134 0.28 16.62 9.31
N TRP A 135 -0.11 15.84 8.30
CA TRP A 135 -0.95 16.31 7.18
C TRP A 135 -2.42 15.92 7.33
N ALA A 136 -2.74 14.94 8.17
CA ALA A 136 -4.11 14.69 8.65
C ALA A 136 -4.44 15.68 9.79
N GLY A 137 -4.31 16.97 9.51
CA GLY A 137 -4.56 18.06 10.44
C GLY A 137 -6.04 18.15 10.78
N PHE A 138 -6.46 17.47 11.85
CA PHE A 138 -7.51 17.98 12.71
C PHE A 138 -6.82 18.65 13.90
N PRO A 139 -6.74 19.99 13.96
CA PRO A 139 -6.49 20.65 15.23
C PRO A 139 -7.66 20.29 16.15
N CYS A 140 -7.35 19.59 17.24
CA CYS A 140 -8.29 19.44 18.33
C CYS A 140 -8.20 20.74 19.15
N GLU A 141 -9.00 21.73 18.75
CA GLU A 141 -9.59 22.67 19.72
C GLU A 141 -10.90 22.08 20.28
#